data_AF-A0A0C3Q0V0-F1
#
_entry.id   AF-A0A0C3Q0V0-F1
#
_cell.length_a   1.000
_cell.length_b   1.000
_cell.length_c   1.000
_cell.angle_alpha   90.00
_cell.angle_beta   90.00
_cell.angle_gamma   90.00
#
_symmetry.space_group_name_H-M   'P 1'
#
loop_
_entity.id
_entity.type
_entity.pdbx_description
1 polymer ?
#
loop_
_entity_poly.entity_id
_entity_poly.type
_entity_poly.pdbx_seq_one_letter_code
_entity_poly.pdbx_strand_id
1 'polypeptide(L)'
;RNSLVPIHRLPTELLIDIFYASLETNSNRFRGLKTIASVAWLWHNIVKWVPELWAVLESRTPAEHLPIFLRRAGNFPLRIKMHPDPPVRD
;
A
#
# COMPACT_ATOMS: atom_id res chain seq x y z
N ARG A 1 -28.22 12.70 -12.51
CA ARG A 1 -27.99 11.49 -11.69
C ARG A 1 -26.56 11.05 -11.98
N ASN A 2 -25.63 11.20 -11.03
CA ASN A 2 -24.26 10.71 -11.21
C ASN A 2 -24.30 9.18 -11.33
N SER A 3 -24.44 8.66 -12.55
CA SER A 3 -24.21 7.27 -12.89
C SER A 3 -22.71 7.03 -12.85
N LEU A 4 -22.11 7.14 -11.65
CA LEU A 4 -20.69 6.89 -11.48
C LEU A 4 -20.44 5.47 -11.97
N VAL A 5 -19.54 5.35 -12.95
CA VAL A 5 -19.08 4.06 -13.44
C VAL A 5 -18.64 3.24 -12.23
N PRO A 6 -19.16 2.03 -12.04
CA PRO A 6 -18.80 1.24 -10.86
C PRO A 6 -17.28 1.06 -10.78
N ILE A 7 -16.69 1.29 -9.61
CA ILE A 7 -15.23 1.20 -9.41
C ILE A 7 -14.65 -0.14 -9.88
N HIS A 8 -15.42 -1.23 -9.80
CA HIS A 8 -15.01 -2.55 -10.28
C HIS A 8 -14.84 -2.66 -11.81
N ARG A 9 -15.28 -1.65 -12.58
CA ARG A 9 -15.09 -1.57 -14.03
C ARG A 9 -13.89 -0.71 -14.43
N LEU A 10 -13.19 -0.13 -13.46
CA LEU A 10 -11.95 0.58 -13.75
C LEU A 10 -10.88 -0.42 -14.20
N PRO A 11 -10.03 -0.04 -15.16
CA PRO A 11 -8.79 -0.75 -15.44
C PRO A 11 -7.99 -0.99 -14.16
N THR A 12 -7.28 -2.12 -14.11
CA THR A 12 -6.48 -2.53 -12.94
C THR A 12 -5.41 -1.49 -12.60
N GLU A 13 -4.85 -0.83 -13.61
CA GLU A 13 -3.85 0.21 -13.50
C GLU A 13 -4.39 1.41 -12.71
N LEU A 14 -5.61 1.85 -13.01
CA LEU A 14 -6.25 2.95 -12.27
C LEU A 14 -6.57 2.55 -10.83
N LEU A 15 -6.93 1.28 -10.59
CA LEU A 15 -7.11 0.79 -9.22
C LEU A 15 -5.79 0.81 -8.44
N ILE A 16 -4.68 0.42 -9.08
CA ILE A 16 -3.34 0.48 -8.48
C ILE A 16 -2.98 1.93 -8.13
N ASP A 17 -3.19 2.88 -9.05
CA ASP A 17 -2.93 4.30 -8.81
C ASP A 17 -3.74 4.84 -7.62
N ILE A 18 -5.03 4.48 -7.55
CA ILE A 18 -5.92 4.84 -6.43
C ILE A 18 -5.40 4.25 -5.12
N PHE A 19 -4.98 2.97 -5.12
CA PHE A 19 -4.42 2.33 -3.94
C PHE A 19 -3.14 3.01 -3.50
N TYR A 20 -2.26 3.33 -4.46
CA TYR A 20 -1.02 4.01 -4.20
C TYR A 20 -1.24 5.36 -3.52
N ALA A 21 -2.10 6.21 -4.09
CA ALA A 21 -2.49 7.50 -3.51
C ALA A 21 -3.12 7.36 -2.12
N SER A 22 -3.99 6.36 -1.93
CA SER A 22 -4.64 6.10 -0.64
C SER A 22 -3.62 5.70 0.44
N LEU A 23 -2.58 4.94 0.07
CA LEU A 23 -1.53 4.51 0.98
C LEU A 23 -0.57 5.64 1.36
N GLU A 24 -0.37 6.65 0.52
CA GLU A 24 0.52 7.78 0.85
C GLU A 24 0.03 8.60 2.05
N THR A 25 -1.29 8.70 2.20
CA THR A 25 -1.93 9.38 3.33
C THR A 25 -2.01 8.54 4.61
N ASN A 26 -1.69 7.24 4.54
CA ASN A 26 -1.79 6.35 5.68
C ASN A 26 -0.49 6.37 6.48
N SER A 27 -0.58 6.41 7.81
CA SER A 27 0.59 6.37 8.69
C SER A 27 1.15 4.95 8.90
N ASN A 28 0.43 3.93 8.44
CA ASN A 28 0.88 2.53 8.48
C ASN A 28 0.50 1.83 7.17
N ARG A 29 1.46 1.75 6.26
CA ARG A 29 1.25 1.13 4.94
C ARG A 29 0.79 -0.31 5.03
N PHE A 30 1.33 -1.11 5.96
CA PHE A 30 0.96 -2.51 6.11
C PHE A 30 -0.52 -2.69 6.46
N ARG A 31 -1.03 -1.90 7.40
CA ARG A 31 -2.45 -1.88 7.75
C ARG A 31 -3.29 -1.41 6.57
N GLY A 32 -2.86 -0.36 5.87
CA GLY A 32 -3.53 0.14 4.66
C GLY A 32 -3.68 -0.95 3.59
N LEU A 33 -2.61 -1.69 3.30
CA LEU A 33 -2.63 -2.80 2.33
C LEU A 33 -3.62 -3.90 2.76
N LYS A 34 -3.65 -4.26 4.05
CA LYS A 34 -4.64 -5.23 4.57
C LYS A 34 -6.08 -4.73 4.41
N THR A 35 -6.32 -3.45 4.70
CA THR A 35 -7.64 -2.84 4.55
C THR A 35 -8.09 -2.87 3.09
N ILE A 36 -7.24 -2.43 2.16
CA ILE A 36 -7.53 -2.48 0.71
C ILE A 36 -7.80 -3.92 0.26
N ALA A 37 -6.96 -4.87 0.66
CA ALA A 37 -7.10 -6.27 0.30
C ALA A 37 -8.39 -6.93 0.83
N SER A 38 -9.05 -6.34 1.83
CA SER A 38 -10.27 -6.88 2.43
C SER A 38 -11.56 -6.49 1.69
N VAL A 39 -11.50 -5.51 0.77
CA VAL A 39 -12.68 -4.93 0.13
C VAL A 39 -13.34 -5.89 -0.87
N ALA A 40 -12.55 -6.51 -1.74
CA ALA A 40 -13.05 -7.39 -2.80
C ALA A 40 -11.96 -8.38 -3.23
N TRP A 41 -12.36 -9.49 -3.84
CA TRP A 41 -11.43 -10.50 -4.36
C TRP A 41 -10.43 -9.91 -5.38
N LEU A 42 -10.90 -9.02 -6.27
CA LEU A 42 -10.02 -8.33 -7.21
C LEU A 42 -8.95 -7.49 -6.49
N TRP A 43 -9.34 -6.74 -5.46
CA TRP A 43 -8.42 -5.88 -4.70
C TRP A 43 -7.41 -6.71 -3.90
N HIS A 44 -7.88 -7.83 -3.33
CA HIS A 44 -7.00 -8.81 -2.71
C HIS A 44 -5.93 -9.30 -3.69
N ASN A 45 -6.32 -9.68 -4.92
CA ASN A 45 -5.37 -10.15 -5.93
C ASN A 45 -4.39 -9.06 -6.37
N ILE A 46 -4.86 -7.83 -6.58
CA ILE A 46 -4.01 -6.69 -6.93
C ILE A 46 -2.97 -6.47 -5.81
N VAL A 47 -3.42 -6.32 -4.56
CA VAL A 47 -2.52 -6.15 -3.41
C VAL A 47 -1.57 -7.33 -3.27
N LYS A 48 -2.02 -8.56 -3.51
CA LYS A 48 -1.18 -9.76 -3.38
C LYS A 48 -0.06 -9.82 -4.43
N TRP A 49 -0.33 -9.42 -5.67
CA TRP A 49 0.53 -9.71 -6.81
C TRP A 49 1.25 -8.51 -7.39
N VAL A 50 0.83 -7.27 -7.11
CA VAL A 50 1.49 -6.05 -7.61
C VAL A 50 2.67 -5.69 -6.69
N PRO A 51 3.93 -5.84 -7.14
CA PRO A 51 5.09 -5.66 -6.27
C PRO A 51 5.31 -4.22 -5.81
N GLU A 52 4.98 -3.25 -6.67
CA GLU A 52 5.11 -1.81 -6.41
C GLU A 52 4.37 -1.38 -5.13
N LEU A 53 3.22 -1.99 -4.83
CA LEU A 53 2.47 -1.71 -3.62
C LEU A 53 3.23 -2.06 -2.33
N TRP A 54 4.20 -2.97 -2.42
CA TRP A 54 5.05 -3.41 -1.31
C TRP A 54 6.45 -2.78 -1.35
N ALA A 55 6.79 -2.04 -2.40
CA ALA A 55 8.13 -1.50 -2.59
C ALA A 55 8.38 -0.18 -1.83
N VAL A 56 7.56 0.14 -0.83
CA VAL A 56 7.73 1.30 0.04
C VAL A 56 7.84 0.85 1.48
N LEU A 57 9.00 1.09 2.08
CA LEU A 57 9.31 0.81 3.48
C LEU A 57 9.26 2.11 4.28
N GLU A 58 8.41 2.16 5.29
CA GLU A 58 8.36 3.28 6.24
C GLU A 58 9.34 3.03 7.37
N SER A 59 10.06 4.05 7.85
CA SER A 59 11.02 3.88 8.96
C SER A 59 10.39 3.34 10.25
N ARG A 60 9.07 3.53 10.39
CA ARG A 60 8.26 3.03 11.52
C ARG A 60 7.69 1.63 11.27
N THR A 61 8.00 0.98 10.15
CA THR A 61 7.55 -0.38 9.85
C THR A 61 8.19 -1.33 10.85
N PRO A 62 7.39 -2.12 11.60
CA PRO A 62 7.95 -3.13 12.50
C PRO A 62 8.87 -4.10 11.77
N ALA A 63 10.01 -4.43 12.39
CA ALA A 63 11.02 -5.31 11.79
C ALA A 63 10.45 -6.68 11.37
N GLU A 64 9.48 -7.20 12.12
CA GLU A 64 8.74 -8.43 11.82
C GLU A 64 7.97 -8.41 10.48
N HIS A 65 7.62 -7.22 9.98
CA HIS A 65 6.91 -7.09 8.70
C HIS A 65 7.88 -6.94 7.52
N LEU A 66 9.14 -6.57 7.74
CA LEU A 66 10.13 -6.37 6.68
C LEU A 66 10.27 -7.57 5.75
N PRO A 67 10.35 -8.84 6.22
CA PRO A 67 10.46 -9.99 5.33
C PRO A 67 9.29 -10.10 4.34
N ILE A 68 8.08 -9.69 4.76
CA ILE A 68 6.89 -9.72 3.89
C ILE A 68 7.01 -8.66 2.80
N PHE A 69 7.39 -7.43 3.16
CA PHE A 69 7.58 -6.35 2.18
C PHE A 69 8.67 -6.70 1.17
N LEU A 70 9.84 -7.14 1.63
CA LEU A 70 10.95 -7.52 0.76
C LEU A 70 10.57 -8.67 -0.17
N ARG A 71 9.93 -9.72 0.36
CA ARG A 71 9.48 -10.86 -0.46
C ARG A 71 8.44 -10.47 -1.50
N ARG A 72 7.51 -9.56 -1.16
CA ARG A 72 6.44 -9.13 -2.07
C ARG A 72 6.90 -8.12 -3.11
N ALA A 73 7.82 -7.23 -2.76
CA ALA A 73 8.44 -6.29 -3.68
C ALA A 73 9.32 -7.01 -4.72
N GLY A 74 9.93 -8.14 -4.35
CA GLY A 74 10.77 -8.92 -5.25
C GLY A 74 11.95 -8.07 -5.76
N ASN A 75 12.08 -7.96 -7.09
CA ASN A 75 13.12 -7.15 -7.73
C ASN A 75 12.70 -5.70 -8.01
N PHE A 76 11.52 -5.27 -7.54
CA PHE A 76 11.07 -3.90 -7.74
C PHE A 76 11.91 -2.92 -6.88
N PRO A 77 12.29 -1.74 -7.41
CA PRO A 77 13.09 -0.77 -6.66
C PRO A 77 12.42 -0.35 -5.35
N LEU A 78 13.13 -0.49 -4.23
CA LEU A 78 12.63 -0.14 -2.91
C LEU A 78 12.78 1.37 -2.65
N ARG A 79 11.73 1.98 -2.10
CA ARG A 79 11.71 3.35 -1.60
C ARG A 79 11.62 3.34 -0.09
N ILE A 80 12.51 4.08 0.58
CA ILE A 80 12.51 4.23 2.04
C ILE A 80 11.90 5.59 2.37
N LYS A 81 10.82 5.59 3.16
CA LYS A 81 10.16 6.79 3.67
C LYS A 81 10.56 6.98 5.13
N MET A 82 11.44 7.94 5.37
CA MET A 82 11.84 8.35 6.71
C MET A 82 10.75 9.22 7.32
N HIS A 83 10.18 8.79 8.44
CA HIS A 83 9.38 9.65 9.29
C HIS A 83 10.28 10.32 10.33
N PRO A 84 10.10 11.62 10.61
CA PRO A 84 10.82 12.27 11.69
C PRO A 84 10.50 11.58 13.02
N ASP A 85 11.48 11.58 13.92
CA ASP A 85 11.25 11.13 15.29
C ASP A 85 10.15 11.98 15.94
N PRO A 86 9.29 11.39 16.78
CA PRO A 86 8.38 12.19 17.58
C PRO A 86 9.21 13.16 18.43
N PRO A 87 8.76 14.42 18.61
CA PRO A 87 9.47 15.36 19.45
C PRO A 87 9.63 14.77 20.86
N VAL A 88 10.86 14.79 21.37
CA VAL A 88 11.15 14.44 22.75
C VAL A 88 10.38 15.41 23.63
N ARG A 89 9.50 14.90 24.49
CA ARG A 89 8.81 15.72 25.50
C ARG A 89 9.70 15.76 26.73
N ASP A 90 10.17 16.95 27.08
CA ASP A 90 10.82 17.25 28.37
C ASP A 90 9.83 17.11 29.54
#